data_AF-A0A7V3AAB7-F1
#
_entry.id   AF-A0A7V3AAB7-F1
#
_cell.length_a   1.000
_cell.length_b   1.000
_cell.length_c   1.000
_cell.angle_alpha   90.00
_cell.angle_beta   90.00
_cell.angle_gamma   90.00
#
_symmetry.space_group_name_H-M   'P 1'
#
loop_
_entity.id
_entity.type
_entity.pdbx_description
1 polymer ?
#
loop_
_entity_poly.entity_id
_entity_poly.type
_entity_poly.pdbx_seq_one_letter_code
_entity_poly.pdbx_strand_id
1 'polypeptide(L)'
;IRELENVVHRLVAMSVDSMEIDHADVCAALHLPKSARAGPSALSASAPSEIKPLAQHTRDYVEWVLKQLGGNKSRAARVLGIDRATLQRKLQNRNDGL
;
A
#
# COMPACT_ATOMS: atom_id res chain seq x y z
N ILE A 1 -8.15 17.79 -25.50
CA ILE A 1 -6.82 17.73 -26.18
C ILE A 1 -5.88 18.86 -25.71
N ARG A 2 -6.37 20.09 -25.48
CA ARG A 2 -5.54 21.24 -25.04
C ARG A 2 -4.73 21.03 -23.76
N GLU A 3 -5.23 20.24 -22.81
CA GLU A 3 -4.52 20.02 -21.54
C GLU A 3 -3.24 19.18 -21.71
N LEU A 4 -3.30 18.13 -22.53
CA LEU A 4 -2.14 17.29 -22.82
C LEU A 4 -1.08 18.07 -23.59
N GLU A 5 -1.51 18.85 -24.58
CA GLU A 5 -0.64 19.72 -25.38
C GLU A 5 0.12 20.73 -24.51
N ASN A 6 -0.57 21.37 -23.55
CA ASN A 6 0.05 22.30 -22.61
C ASN A 6 1.10 21.62 -21.71
N VAL A 7 0.86 20.37 -21.30
CA VAL A 7 1.80 19.60 -20.48
C VAL A 7 3.03 19.19 -21.30
N VAL A 8 2.84 18.74 -22.54
CA VAL A 8 3.95 18.37 -23.44
C VAL A 8 4.82 19.59 -23.75
N HIS A 9 4.23 20.74 -24.06
CA HIS A 9 4.99 21.98 -24.25
C HIS A 9 5.81 22.36 -23.02
N ARG A 10 5.22 22.22 -21.82
CA ARG A 10 5.92 22.50 -20.57
C ARG A 10 7.08 21.53 -20.34
N LEU A 11 6.90 20.25 -20.64
CA LEU A 11 7.96 19.24 -20.54
C LEU A 11 9.15 19.57 -21.44
N VAL A 12 8.88 19.86 -22.71
CA VAL A 12 9.91 20.20 -23.70
C VAL A 12 10.64 21.50 -23.32
N ALA A 13 9.93 22.48 -22.76
CA ALA A 13 10.54 23.73 -22.28
C ALA A 13 11.40 23.56 -21.02
N MET A 14 11.25 22.45 -20.29
CA MET A 14 12.00 22.16 -19.06
C MET A 14 13.21 21.26 -19.31
N SER A 15 13.18 20.42 -20.35
CA SER A 15 14.27 19.51 -20.72
C SER A 15 15.27 20.15 -21.71
N VAL A 16 15.59 21.45 -21.57
CA VAL A 16 16.41 22.19 -22.55
C VAL A 16 17.84 21.66 -22.66
N ASP A 17 18.40 21.18 -21.54
CA ASP A 17 19.79 20.68 -21.46
C ASP A 17 19.90 19.15 -21.49
N SER A 18 18.76 18.44 -21.58
CA SER A 18 18.70 16.98 -21.57
C SER A 18 17.92 16.45 -22.77
N MET A 19 18.48 15.49 -23.48
CA MET A 19 17.80 14.83 -24.60
C MET A 19 16.72 13.83 -24.13
N GLU A 20 16.63 13.59 -22.82
CA GLU A 20 15.66 12.69 -22.20
C GLU A 20 14.82 13.44 -21.16
N ILE A 21 13.52 13.18 -21.17
CA ILE A 21 12.57 13.64 -20.14
C ILE A 21 12.53 12.57 -19.06
N ASP A 22 12.92 12.93 -17.84
CA ASP A 22 12.92 12.02 -16.71
C ASP A 22 11.62 12.10 -15.88
N HIS A 23 11.51 11.23 -14.87
CA HIS A 23 10.36 11.20 -13.97
C HIS A 23 10.17 12.52 -13.18
N ALA A 24 11.27 13.19 -12.82
CA ALA A 24 11.23 14.45 -12.09
C ALA A 24 10.68 15.57 -12.97
N ASP A 25 11.03 15.59 -14.25
CA ASP A 25 10.49 16.53 -15.25
C ASP A 25 8.97 16.40 -15.38
N VAL A 26 8.46 15.16 -15.48
CA VAL A 26 7.02 14.87 -15.54
C VAL A 26 6.30 15.35 -14.29
N CYS A 27 6.86 15.06 -13.11
CA CYS A 27 6.28 15.51 -11.86
C CYS A 27 6.27 17.03 -11.73
N ALA A 28 7.31 17.70 -12.22
CA ALA A 28 7.42 19.14 -12.18
C ALA A 28 6.43 19.80 -13.15
N ALA A 29 6.29 19.28 -14.38
CA ALA A 29 5.33 19.78 -15.36
C ALA A 29 3.88 19.62 -14.88
N LEU A 30 3.57 18.57 -14.13
CA LEU A 30 2.25 18.31 -13.55
C LEU A 30 2.02 18.95 -12.17
N HIS A 31 3.00 19.69 -11.63
CA HIS A 31 2.96 20.28 -10.28
C HIS A 31 2.65 19.27 -9.17
N LEU A 32 3.12 18.02 -9.33
CA LEU A 32 2.89 16.99 -8.34
C LEU A 32 3.68 17.29 -7.06
N PRO A 33 3.12 16.97 -5.87
CA PRO A 33 3.79 17.17 -4.60
C PRO A 33 5.10 16.39 -4.57
N LYS A 34 6.09 16.84 -3.78
CA LYS A 34 7.40 16.18 -3.67
C LYS A 34 7.30 14.69 -3.30
N SER A 35 6.24 14.29 -2.60
CA SER A 35 5.92 12.88 -2.31
C SER A 35 5.70 12.01 -3.55
N ALA A 36 5.28 12.59 -4.68
CA ALA A 36 5.09 11.91 -5.95
C ALA A 36 6.36 11.92 -6.82
N ARG A 37 7.41 12.65 -6.42
CA ARG A 37 8.72 12.69 -7.12
C ARG A 37 9.65 11.55 -6.73
N ALA A 38 9.40 10.92 -5.58
CA ALA A 38 9.90 9.58 -5.35
C ALA A 38 9.28 8.69 -6.43
N GLY A 39 10.09 7.93 -7.18
CA GLY A 39 9.60 7.00 -8.21
C GLY A 39 8.67 5.92 -7.63
N PRO A 40 8.56 4.72 -8.23
CA PRO A 40 7.64 3.65 -7.77
C PRO A 40 7.89 3.10 -6.33
N SER A 41 8.61 3.84 -5.47
CA SER A 41 8.85 3.57 -4.06
C SER A 41 7.67 3.90 -3.13
N ALA A 42 6.50 4.29 -3.63
CA ALA A 42 5.27 4.21 -2.82
C ALA A 42 4.79 2.75 -2.66
N LEU A 43 5.19 1.85 -3.57
CA LEU A 43 5.01 0.40 -3.43
C LEU A 43 6.21 -0.29 -2.78
N SER A 44 7.39 0.33 -2.78
CA SER A 44 8.59 -0.23 -2.14
C SER A 44 8.74 0.14 -0.66
N ALA A 45 8.00 1.13 -0.14
CA ALA A 45 7.99 1.46 1.29
C ALA A 45 7.28 0.41 2.18
N SER A 46 6.76 -0.67 1.58
CA SER A 46 6.22 -1.81 2.32
C SER A 46 6.49 -3.14 1.62
N ALA A 47 7.65 -3.29 0.95
CA ALA A 47 8.19 -4.63 0.88
C ALA A 47 8.46 -5.04 2.34
N PRO A 48 7.83 -6.10 2.88
CA PRO A 48 8.18 -6.58 4.21
C PRO A 48 9.69 -6.74 4.24
N SER A 49 10.37 -6.12 5.22
CA SER A 49 11.82 -6.24 5.38
C SER A 49 12.29 -7.70 5.53
N GLU A 50 11.33 -8.59 5.77
CA GLU A 50 11.47 -10.03 5.89
C GLU A 50 10.23 -10.71 5.28
N ILE A 51 10.44 -11.73 4.43
CA ILE A 51 9.33 -12.55 3.91
C ILE A 51 8.78 -13.38 5.07
N LYS A 52 7.62 -12.98 5.60
CA LYS A 52 6.97 -13.70 6.69
C LYS A 52 6.17 -14.89 6.13
N PRO A 53 6.07 -15.99 6.88
CA PRO A 53 5.15 -17.07 6.56
C PRO A 53 3.70 -16.55 6.45
N LEU A 54 2.90 -17.14 5.56
CA LEU A 54 1.48 -16.80 5.41
C LEU A 54 0.71 -16.89 6.74
N ALA A 55 1.09 -17.84 7.59
CA ALA A 55 0.51 -17.99 8.92
C ALA A 55 0.71 -16.73 9.77
N GLN A 56 1.87 -16.07 9.69
CA GLN A 56 2.17 -14.86 10.43
C GLN A 56 1.44 -13.65 9.84
N HIS A 57 1.42 -13.50 8.51
CA HIS A 57 0.60 -12.47 7.86
C HIS A 57 -0.88 -12.58 8.24
N THR A 58 -1.40 -13.81 8.25
CA THR A 58 -2.79 -14.06 8.63
C THR A 58 -3.04 -13.69 10.10
N ARG A 59 -2.09 -13.97 11.00
CA ARG A 59 -2.18 -13.61 12.42
C ARG A 59 -2.18 -12.09 12.61
N ASP A 60 -1.19 -11.42 12.05
CA ASP A 60 -1.02 -9.95 12.13
C ASP A 60 -2.29 -9.26 11.59
N TYR A 61 -2.82 -9.76 10.48
CA TYR A 61 -4.04 -9.21 9.87
C TYR A 61 -5.30 -9.47 10.72
N VAL A 62 -5.49 -10.67 11.26
CA VAL A 62 -6.61 -10.99 12.15
C VAL A 62 -6.61 -10.09 13.39
N GLU A 63 -5.44 -9.84 13.97
CA GLU A 63 -5.29 -8.96 15.14
C GLU A 63 -5.63 -7.52 14.78
N TRP A 64 -5.12 -7.03 13.66
CA TRP A 64 -5.43 -5.70 13.16
C TRP A 64 -6.94 -5.52 12.97
N VAL A 65 -7.63 -6.47 12.32
CA VAL A 65 -9.09 -6.41 12.13
C VAL A 65 -9.82 -6.43 13.47
N LEU A 66 -9.40 -7.26 14.44
CA LEU A 66 -10.02 -7.30 15.76
C LEU A 66 -9.85 -5.97 16.51
N LYS A 67 -8.69 -5.34 16.43
CA LYS A 67 -8.44 -4.01 17.02
C LYS A 67 -9.35 -2.95 16.40
N GLN A 68 -9.47 -2.93 15.06
CA GLN A 68 -10.35 -1.99 14.36
C GLN A 68 -11.83 -2.17 14.71
N LEU A 69 -12.24 -3.39 15.08
CA LEU A 69 -13.63 -3.73 15.41
C LEU A 69 -13.90 -3.84 16.91
N GLY A 70 -13.02 -3.30 17.76
CA GLY A 70 -13.19 -3.28 19.22
C GLY A 70 -13.28 -4.68 19.86
N GLY A 71 -12.61 -5.67 19.28
CA GLY A 71 -12.63 -7.06 19.75
C GLY A 71 -13.89 -7.85 19.39
N ASN A 72 -14.78 -7.31 18.55
CA ASN A 72 -15.99 -8.00 18.16
C ASN A 72 -15.70 -9.16 17.17
N LYS A 73 -15.52 -10.37 17.72
CA LYS A 73 -15.19 -11.59 16.97
C LYS A 73 -16.21 -11.92 15.87
N SER A 74 -17.50 -11.68 16.10
CA SER A 74 -18.54 -11.95 15.10
C SER A 74 -18.45 -11.02 13.90
N ARG A 75 -18.19 -9.72 14.14
CA ARG A 75 -17.95 -8.75 13.06
C ARG A 75 -16.64 -9.03 12.34
N ALA A 76 -15.58 -9.38 13.07
CA ALA A 76 -14.29 -9.71 12.50
C ALA A 76 -14.36 -10.92 11.58
N ALA A 77 -15.06 -11.99 11.99
CA ALA A 77 -15.27 -13.18 11.16
C ALA A 77 -15.97 -12.83 9.84
N ARG A 78 -17.01 -11.99 9.90
CA ARG A 78 -17.74 -11.52 8.72
C ARG A 78 -16.85 -10.71 7.77
N VAL A 79 -16.05 -9.78 8.31
CA VAL A 79 -15.13 -8.95 7.50
C VAL A 79 -14.03 -9.80 6.87
N LEU A 80 -13.52 -10.79 7.59
CA LEU A 80 -12.50 -11.72 7.12
C LEU A 80 -13.04 -12.80 6.18
N GLY A 81 -14.35 -12.87 5.96
CA GLY A 81 -14.99 -13.87 5.09
C GLY A 81 -14.85 -15.31 5.60
N ILE A 82 -14.68 -15.50 6.91
CA ILE A 82 -14.53 -16.82 7.53
C ILE A 82 -15.62 -17.06 8.56
N ASP A 83 -15.89 -18.34 8.83
CA ASP A 83 -16.79 -18.70 9.91
C ASP A 83 -16.23 -18.32 11.31
N ARG A 84 -17.12 -18.02 12.25
CA ARG A 84 -16.75 -17.66 13.63
C ARG A 84 -15.95 -18.76 14.33
N ALA A 85 -16.28 -20.04 14.12
CA ALA A 85 -15.53 -21.15 14.70
C ALA A 85 -14.12 -21.26 14.09
N THR A 86 -13.96 -20.89 12.81
CA THR A 86 -12.64 -20.81 12.15
C THR A 86 -11.80 -19.69 12.74
N LEU A 87 -12.39 -18.51 12.96
CA LEU A 87 -11.72 -17.41 13.65
C LEU A 87 -11.33 -17.81 15.07
N GLN A 88 -12.22 -18.48 15.79
CA GLN A 88 -11.97 -18.90 17.16
C GLN A 88 -10.86 -19.94 17.25
N ARG A 89 -10.82 -20.94 16.36
CA ARG A 89 -9.71 -21.90 16.28
C ARG A 89 -8.37 -21.22 15.97
N LYS A 90 -8.36 -20.23 15.07
CA LYS A 90 -7.16 -19.42 14.78
C LYS A 90 -6.69 -18.61 15.99
N LEU A 91 -7.62 -18.18 16.86
CA LEU A 91 -7.30 -17.49 18.11
C LEU A 91 -6.88 -18.45 19.24
N GLN A 92 -7.39 -19.68 19.26
CA GLN A 92 -7.07 -20.69 20.28
C GLN A 92 -5.64 -21.20 20.10
N ASN A 93 -5.25 -21.53 18.86
CA ASN A 93 -3.89 -21.94 18.49
C ASN A 93 -2.81 -20.86 18.75
N ARG A 94 -3.22 -19.66 19.18
CA ARG A 94 -2.33 -18.59 19.65
C ARG A 94 -1.94 -18.77 21.11
N ASN A 95 -2.86 -19.27 21.95
CA ASN A 95 -2.65 -19.41 23.39
C ASN A 95 -1.90 -20.70 23.76
N ASP A 96 -1.84 -21.69 22.87
CA ASP A 96 -1.22 -23.00 23.13
C ASP A 96 0.31 -23.01 22.87
N GLY A 97 0.96 -21.84 22.87
CA GLY A 97 2.38 -21.65 22.56
C GLY A 97 3.13 -20.79 23.58
N LEU A 98 2.75 -20.88 24.86
CA LEU A 98 3.48 -20.36 26.02
C LEU A 98 3.87 -21.51 26.95
#